data_AF-A0A225WJ64-F1
#
_entry.id   AF-A0A225WJ64-F1
#
_cell.length_a   1.000
_cell.length_b   1.000
_cell.length_c   1.000
_cell.angle_alpha   90.00
_cell.angle_beta   90.00
_cell.angle_gamma   90.00
#
_symmetry.space_group_name_H-M   'P 1'
#
loop_
_entity.id
_entity.type
_entity.pdbx_description
1 polymer ?
#
loop_
_entity_poly.entity_id
_entity_poly.type
_entity_poly.pdbx_seq_one_letter_code
_entity_poly.pdbx_strand_id
1 'polypeptide(L)'
;MLHHREWINDCLVIEEQGHKGDQTGADKLGKHGYVNSYQPRQCVILAFAVRLFLCPERSLGEKQQLLVGSGRKDRFGRVFHRVIKSLRKKEMRQLCCTTEEIGSHSLRKGSSSYTLGQVNGPTPV
;
A
#
# COMPACT_ATOMS: atom_id res chain seq x y z
N MET A 1 2.76 1.28 20.80
CA MET A 1 1.97 2.25 20.01
C MET A 1 2.38 2.10 18.55
N LEU A 2 1.50 2.34 17.56
CA LEU A 2 1.93 2.27 16.15
C LEU A 2 2.75 3.51 15.80
N HIS A 3 4.07 3.36 15.71
CA HIS A 3 4.97 4.46 15.36
C HIS A 3 4.81 4.85 13.87
N HIS A 4 5.11 6.11 13.56
CA HIS A 4 5.10 6.71 12.20
C HIS A 4 3.71 6.93 11.58
N ARG A 5 2.68 7.11 12.40
CA ARG A 5 1.31 7.35 11.94
C ARG A 5 0.65 8.41 12.76
N GLU A 6 0.04 9.35 12.07
CA GLU A 6 -0.65 10.47 12.70
C GLU A 6 -1.91 10.79 11.90
N TRP A 7 -2.97 11.18 12.61
CA TRP A 7 -4.13 11.77 11.97
C TRP A 7 -3.87 13.26 11.83
N ILE A 8 -3.84 13.75 10.59
CA ILE A 8 -3.70 15.16 10.27
C ILE A 8 -4.94 15.57 9.49
N ASN A 9 -5.77 16.43 10.10
CA ASN A 9 -7.07 16.84 9.56
C ASN A 9 -7.95 15.63 9.19
N ASP A 10 -8.23 15.45 7.91
CA ASP A 10 -9.11 14.41 7.35
C ASP A 10 -8.35 13.19 6.78
N CYS A 11 -7.03 13.12 7.00
CA CYS A 11 -6.19 12.05 6.46
C CYS A 11 -5.34 11.36 7.53
N LEU A 12 -5.09 10.06 7.31
CA LEU A 12 -4.07 9.32 8.04
C LEU A 12 -2.74 9.47 7.31
N VAL A 13 -1.76 10.06 7.97
CA VAL A 13 -0.42 10.25 7.43
C VAL A 13 0.48 9.13 7.92
N ILE A 14 1.18 8.49 6.99
CA ILE A 14 2.22 7.49 7.28
C ILE A 14 3.57 8.11 6.95
N GLU A 15 4.41 8.29 7.96
CA GLU A 15 5.78 8.77 7.78
C GLU A 15 6.70 7.60 7.40
N GLU A 16 7.55 7.82 6.41
CA GLU A 16 8.64 6.90 6.06
C GLU A 16 9.94 7.41 6.71
N GLN A 17 10.70 6.54 7.37
CA GLN A 17 11.97 6.90 8.03
C GLN A 17 13.15 7.01 7.04
N GLY A 18 12.88 7.45 5.80
CA GLY A 18 13.83 7.49 4.70
C GLY A 18 13.28 6.84 3.44
N HIS A 19 13.77 7.29 2.28
CA HIS A 19 13.43 6.75 0.97
C HIS A 19 14.69 6.60 0.12
N LYS A 20 14.55 6.06 -1.10
CA LYS A 20 15.71 5.80 -1.97
C LYS A 20 16.51 7.07 -2.28
N GLY A 21 15.85 8.23 -2.37
CA GLY A 21 16.47 9.54 -2.58
C GLY A 21 17.06 10.19 -1.33
N ASP A 22 16.57 9.84 -0.14
CA ASP A 22 17.09 10.32 1.14
C ASP A 22 17.23 9.15 2.13
N GLN A 23 18.43 8.58 2.17
CA GLN A 23 18.81 7.51 3.10
C GLN A 23 18.97 8.02 4.54
N THR A 24 19.15 9.33 4.73
CA THR A 24 19.31 9.94 6.07
C THR A 24 17.97 10.18 6.74
N GLY A 25 16.89 10.29 5.97
CA GLY A 25 15.54 10.57 6.47
C GLY A 25 15.40 11.99 7.04
N ALA A 26 16.25 12.90 6.56
CA ALA A 26 16.20 14.32 6.87
C ALA A 26 14.89 14.94 6.33
N ASP A 27 14.47 14.52 5.14
CA ASP A 27 13.21 14.90 4.52
C ASP A 27 12.14 13.83 4.76
N LYS A 28 11.09 14.21 5.49
CA LYS A 28 9.95 13.34 5.77
C LYS A 28 8.77 13.71 4.89
N LEU A 29 8.60 12.98 3.79
CA LEU A 29 7.42 13.09 2.94
C LEU A 29 6.37 12.06 3.34
N GLY A 30 5.43 12.48 4.20
CA GLY A 30 4.31 11.65 4.64
C GLY A 30 3.45 11.15 3.49
N LYS A 31 3.01 9.90 3.53
CA LYS A 31 2.01 9.35 2.61
C LYS A 31 0.62 9.54 3.22
N HIS A 32 -0.25 10.25 2.52
CA HIS A 32 -1.59 10.60 2.99
C HIS A 32 -2.61 9.56 2.50
N GLY A 33 -3.31 8.92 3.44
CA GLY A 33 -4.43 8.03 3.18
C GLY A 33 -5.75 8.69 3.56
N TYR A 34 -6.69 8.73 2.61
CA TYR A 34 -8.02 9.31 2.81
C TYR A 34 -9.09 8.22 2.91
N VAL A 35 -10.19 8.55 3.57
CA VAL A 35 -11.38 7.69 3.63
C VAL A 35 -12.06 7.69 2.25
N ASN A 36 -12.46 6.50 1.77
CA ASN A 36 -13.33 6.34 0.60
C ASN A 36 -14.61 5.62 1.02
N SER A 37 -15.63 6.38 1.44
CA SER A 37 -16.93 5.85 1.87
C SER A 37 -17.77 5.31 0.70
N TYR A 38 -17.56 5.84 -0.51
CA TYR A 38 -18.28 5.41 -1.72
C TYR A 38 -17.84 4.03 -2.22
N GLN A 39 -16.56 3.69 -2.04
CA GLN A 39 -16.03 2.37 -2.42
C GLN A 39 -15.27 1.74 -1.24
N PRO A 40 -15.97 1.17 -0.25
CA PRO A 40 -15.36 0.59 0.95
C PRO A 40 -14.29 -0.47 0.65
N ARG A 41 -14.46 -1.22 -0.46
CA ARG A 41 -13.49 -2.25 -0.90
C ARG A 41 -12.12 -1.68 -1.27
N GLN A 42 -12.03 -0.39 -1.60
CA GLN A 42 -10.79 0.32 -1.94
C GLN A 42 -10.34 1.28 -0.83
N CYS A 43 -11.09 1.38 0.26
CA CYS A 43 -10.81 2.32 1.34
C CYS A 43 -9.61 1.85 2.18
N VAL A 44 -8.49 2.58 2.10
CA VAL A 44 -7.27 2.25 2.85
C VAL A 44 -7.47 2.31 4.35
N ILE A 45 -8.27 3.28 4.84
CA ILE A 45 -8.58 3.43 6.27
C ILE A 45 -9.38 2.24 6.78
N LEU A 46 -10.36 1.77 6.01
CA LEU A 46 -11.15 0.58 6.38
C LEU A 46 -10.27 -0.68 6.38
N ALA A 47 -9.50 -0.90 5.33
CA ALA A 47 -8.58 -2.04 5.25
C ALA A 47 -7.57 -2.04 6.41
N PHE A 48 -7.09 -0.85 6.78
CA PHE A 48 -6.22 -0.66 7.92
C PHE A 48 -6.90 -1.00 9.24
N ALA A 49 -8.10 -0.47 9.51
CA ALA A 49 -8.87 -0.76 10.71
C ALA A 49 -9.15 -2.26 10.86
N VAL A 50 -9.62 -2.92 9.81
CA VAL A 50 -9.86 -4.38 9.80
C VAL A 50 -8.58 -5.14 10.18
N ARG A 51 -7.42 -4.74 9.62
CA ARG A 51 -6.14 -5.36 9.97
C ARG A 51 -5.74 -5.12 11.43
N LEU A 52 -6.06 -3.95 11.99
CA LEU A 52 -5.80 -3.66 13.39
C LEU A 52 -6.60 -4.57 14.32
N PHE A 53 -7.92 -4.64 14.09
CA PHE A 53 -8.83 -5.38 14.94
C PHE A 53 -8.69 -6.91 14.83
N LEU A 54 -8.30 -7.42 13.66
CA LEU A 54 -8.04 -8.86 13.47
C LEU A 54 -6.68 -9.32 14.02
N CYS A 55 -5.81 -8.39 14.45
CA CYS A 55 -4.52 -8.72 15.05
C CYS A 55 -4.35 -7.94 16.36
N PRO A 56 -5.07 -8.37 17.42
CA PRO A 56 -5.14 -7.65 18.68
C PRO A 56 -3.87 -7.83 19.54
N GLU A 57 -3.06 -8.86 19.28
CA GLU A 57 -1.80 -9.12 20.01
C GLU A 57 -0.80 -7.99 19.76
N ARG A 58 -0.85 -7.02 20.66
CA ARG A 58 -0.05 -5.82 20.59
C ARG A 58 0.56 -5.52 21.95
N SER A 59 1.81 -5.92 22.14
CA SER A 59 2.61 -5.59 23.32
C SER A 59 2.63 -4.07 23.51
N LEU A 60 2.17 -3.61 24.68
CA LEU A 60 2.33 -2.22 25.08
C LEU A 60 3.84 -1.90 25.17
N GLY A 61 4.24 -0.75 24.62
CA GLY A 61 5.61 -0.25 24.71
C GLY A 61 6.58 -0.72 23.61
N GLU A 62 6.28 -1.79 22.86
CA GLU A 62 7.19 -2.26 21.81
C GLU A 62 6.95 -1.58 20.45
N LYS A 63 8.03 -1.46 19.65
CA LYS A 63 7.97 -1.05 18.25
C LYS A 63 7.32 -2.17 17.43
N GLN A 64 6.02 -2.05 17.20
CA GLN A 64 5.26 -3.07 16.49
C GLN A 64 5.04 -2.75 15.02
N GLN A 65 5.26 -3.76 14.18
CA GLN A 65 4.99 -3.69 12.75
C GLN A 65 3.50 -3.93 12.47
N LEU A 66 2.94 -3.21 11.50
CA LEU A 66 1.55 -3.42 11.07
C LEU A 66 1.32 -4.83 10.48
N LEU A 67 2.31 -5.31 9.73
CA LEU A 67 2.28 -6.62 9.10
C LEU A 67 3.19 -7.57 9.86
N VAL A 68 2.62 -8.26 10.85
CA VAL A 68 3.29 -9.27 11.67
C VAL A 68 3.95 -10.36 10.81
N GLY A 69 5.08 -10.88 11.28
CA GLY A 69 5.84 -11.98 10.66
C GLY A 69 6.99 -11.54 9.75
N SER A 70 7.81 -12.50 9.35
CA SER A 70 9.00 -12.32 8.49
C SER A 70 8.68 -12.42 6.99
N GLY A 71 9.65 -12.14 6.12
CA GLY A 71 9.53 -12.32 4.67
C GLY A 71 8.46 -11.43 4.02
N ARG A 72 8.25 -10.22 4.53
CA ARG A 72 7.13 -9.33 4.16
C ARG A 72 7.04 -9.05 2.66
N LYS A 73 8.18 -8.77 2.01
CA LYS A 73 8.25 -8.52 0.56
C LYS A 73 7.80 -9.72 -0.25
N ASP A 74 8.35 -10.90 0.06
CA ASP A 74 8.03 -12.13 -0.67
C ASP A 74 6.59 -12.58 -0.41
N ARG A 75 6.11 -12.42 0.84
CA ARG A 75 4.73 -12.72 1.20
C ARG A 75 3.76 -11.81 0.45
N PHE A 76 4.06 -10.52 0.37
CA PHE A 76 3.27 -9.58 -0.44
C PHE A 76 3.26 -10.02 -1.90
N GLY A 77 4.42 -10.31 -2.49
CA GLY A 77 4.54 -10.77 -3.87
C GLY A 77 3.72 -12.05 -4.14
N ARG A 78 3.78 -13.04 -3.25
CA ARG A 78 3.01 -14.29 -3.38
C ARG A 78 1.50 -14.07 -3.29
N VAL A 79 1.04 -13.28 -2.32
CA VAL A 79 -0.40 -12.96 -2.16
C VAL A 79 -0.88 -12.16 -3.37
N PHE A 80 -0.10 -11.18 -3.82
CA PHE A 80 -0.41 -10.36 -4.98
C PHE A 80 -0.57 -11.23 -6.24
N HIS A 81 0.41 -12.08 -6.57
CA HIS A 81 0.30 -12.97 -7.73
C HIS A 81 -0.88 -13.95 -7.60
N ARG A 82 -1.21 -14.43 -6.40
CA ARG A 82 -2.40 -15.26 -6.18
C ARG A 82 -3.68 -14.51 -6.55
N VAL A 83 -3.81 -13.25 -6.15
CA VAL A 83 -4.96 -12.40 -6.50
C VAL A 83 -5.03 -12.19 -8.01
N ILE A 84 -3.91 -11.83 -8.65
CA ILE A 84 -3.85 -11.63 -10.11
C ILE A 84 -4.26 -12.90 -10.87
N LYS A 85 -3.75 -14.07 -10.47
CA LYS A 85 -4.13 -15.37 -11.07
C LYS A 85 -5.58 -15.76 -10.84
N SER A 86 -6.24 -15.18 -9.82
CA SER A 86 -7.65 -15.44 -9.53
C SER A 86 -8.62 -14.54 -10.30
N LEU A 87 -8.11 -13.53 -11.04
CA LEU A 87 -8.94 -12.63 -11.82
C LEU A 87 -9.63 -13.37 -12.98
N ARG A 88 -10.89 -13.01 -13.24
CA ARG A 88 -11.65 -13.55 -14.36
C ARG A 88 -11.07 -13.04 -15.67
N LYS A 89 -11.26 -13.79 -16.76
CA LYS A 89 -10.84 -13.38 -18.12
C LYS A 89 -11.35 -12.00 -18.55
N LYS A 90 -12.52 -11.56 -18.04
CA LYS A 90 -13.06 -10.22 -18.32
C LYS A 90 -12.27 -9.13 -17.58
N GLU A 91 -11.91 -9.37 -16.32
CA GLU A 91 -11.13 -8.45 -15.49
C GLU A 91 -9.69 -8.36 -16.02
N MET A 92 -9.07 -9.49 -16.37
CA MET A 92 -7.75 -9.49 -17.01
C MET A 92 -7.72 -8.72 -18.33
N ARG A 93 -8.79 -8.80 -19.14
CA ARG A 93 -8.91 -8.02 -20.38
C ARG A 93 -8.93 -6.51 -20.14
N GLN A 94 -9.46 -6.05 -19.01
CA GLN A 94 -9.44 -4.62 -18.67
C GLN A 94 -8.05 -4.10 -18.32
N LEU A 95 -7.14 -4.99 -17.90
CA LEU A 95 -5.78 -4.64 -17.55
C LEU A 95 -4.85 -4.57 -18.77
N CYS A 96 -5.28 -5.06 -19.94
CA CYS A 96 -4.52 -5.07 -21.19
C CYS A 96 -3.09 -5.64 -21.05
N CYS A 97 -2.91 -6.60 -20.15
CA CYS A 97 -1.64 -7.28 -19.89
C CYS A 97 -1.89 -8.74 -19.47
N THR A 98 -0.83 -9.54 -19.51
CA THR A 98 -0.80 -10.93 -19.06
C THR A 98 -0.51 -11.01 -17.56
N THR A 99 -0.83 -12.14 -16.94
CA THR A 99 -0.61 -12.34 -15.50
C THR A 99 0.88 -12.30 -15.12
N GLU A 100 1.76 -12.61 -16.07
CA GLU A 100 3.21 -12.67 -15.94
C GLU A 100 3.85 -11.27 -16.00
N GLU A 101 3.18 -10.31 -16.65
CA GLU A 101 3.64 -8.91 -16.78
C GLU A 101 3.28 -8.06 -15.56
N ILE A 102 2.36 -8.54 -14.71
CA ILE A 102 1.89 -7.80 -13.54
C ILE A 102 2.79 -8.12 -12.33
N GLY A 103 3.66 -7.17 -11.99
CA GLY A 103 4.50 -7.21 -10.79
C GLY A 103 4.11 -6.17 -9.73
N SER A 104 4.83 -6.15 -8.60
CA SER A 104 4.62 -5.14 -7.56
C SER A 104 4.82 -3.71 -8.05
N HIS A 105 5.66 -3.50 -9.08
CA HIS A 105 5.84 -2.20 -9.70
C HIS A 105 4.59 -1.75 -10.49
N SER A 106 3.79 -2.69 -11.00
CA SER A 106 2.57 -2.39 -11.75
C SER A 106 1.52 -1.68 -10.87
N LEU A 107 1.51 -1.92 -9.55
CA LEU A 107 0.67 -1.16 -8.62
C LEU A 107 1.01 0.34 -8.61
N ARG A 108 2.30 0.67 -8.48
CA ARG A 108 2.78 2.05 -8.41
C ARG A 108 2.61 2.81 -9.73
N LYS A 109 2.90 2.15 -10.86
CA LYS A 109 2.73 2.75 -12.20
C LYS A 109 1.26 2.86 -12.54
N GLY A 110 0.52 1.76 -12.41
CA GLY A 110 -0.90 1.69 -12.76
C GLY A 110 -1.75 2.67 -11.98
N SER A 111 -1.50 2.87 -10.68
CA SER A 111 -2.22 3.88 -9.90
C SER A 111 -2.00 5.29 -10.46
N SER A 112 -0.76 5.67 -10.76
CA SER A 112 -0.45 6.99 -11.33
C SER A 112 -1.01 7.15 -12.74
N SER A 113 -0.89 6.14 -13.60
CA SER A 113 -1.48 6.18 -14.94
C SER A 113 -3.00 6.33 -14.88
N TYR A 114 -3.66 5.65 -13.94
CA TYR A 114 -5.10 5.74 -13.75
C TYR A 114 -5.54 7.12 -13.22
N THR A 115 -4.86 7.66 -12.21
CA THR A 115 -5.29 8.92 -11.56
C THR A 115 -4.80 10.16 -12.28
N LEU A 116 -3.63 10.12 -12.91
CA LEU A 116 -2.94 11.29 -13.48
C LEU A 116 -2.70 11.18 -14.99
N GLY A 117 -3.06 10.07 -15.64
CA GLY A 117 -2.75 9.86 -17.06
C GLY A 117 -1.25 9.73 -17.36
N GLN A 118 -0.40 9.53 -16.35
CA GLN A 118 1.05 9.45 -16.53
C GLN A 118 1.49 8.10 -17.08
N VAL A 119 2.05 8.09 -18.29
CA VAL A 119 2.51 6.87 -18.98
C VAL A 119 3.74 6.24 -18.30
N ASN A 120 4.61 7.05 -17.68
CA ASN A 120 5.87 6.59 -17.09
C ASN A 120 5.80 6.30 -15.57
N GLY A 121 4.63 6.48 -14.95
CA GLY A 121 4.45 6.44 -13.50
C GLY A 121 5.04 7.65 -12.78
N PRO A 122 4.91 7.74 -11.45
CA PRO A 122 5.40 8.88 -10.70
C PRO A 122 6.93 8.87 -10.61
N THR A 123 7.56 10.04 -10.73
CA THR A 123 9.00 10.21 -10.50
C THR A 123 9.35 9.74 -9.08
N PRO A 124 10.42 8.95 -8.88
CA PRO A 124 10.87 8.63 -7.53
C PRO A 124 11.19 9.95 -6.81
N VAL A 125 10.62 10.13 -5.61
CA VAL A 125 11.16 11.06 -4.62
C VAL A 125 12.42 10.47 -4.02
#